data_AF-A0A3B4VKC2-F1
#
_entry.id   AF-A0A3B4VKC2-F1
#
_cell.length_a   1.000
_cell.length_b   1.000
_cell.length_c   1.000
_cell.angle_alpha   90.00
_cell.angle_beta   90.00
_cell.angle_gamma   90.00
#
_symmetry.space_group_name_H-M   'P 1'
#
loop_
_entity.id
_entity.type
_entity.pdbx_description
1 polymer ?
#
loop_
_entity_poly.entity_id
_entity_poly.type
_entity_poly.pdbx_seq_one_letter_code
_entity_poly.pdbx_strand_id
1 'polypeptide(L)'
;MSARDYEILSGSSLGRNCIPTGQQLPRTPLSDVKRRLDLDEDSDESLEEPQENTATGARDQYNDLNRTLDVSTPEKRTESTLETGYLNSMLKGMKGYQLTAGDLEFIMKMKEEERLKKLEGELEEVRRSLQKETMAFEQACASRDMAQAELNKLPSCEELTECAQVVLKMTSPSAEFMDLDAKALLAMMMKEQVQRAMDEKRTELSQMEKMLAKKRKNATKERRRLEKQIATEQLKIQRLMFQLSDLKSELAQEEEAYEALEVQIKTKGVKHRGKGRKGKPTEKPQDATNHPVAPAGAGEEAQNVGLRRSKRIASRS
;
A
#
# COMPACT_ATOMS: atom_id res chain seq x y z
N MET A 1 10.18 7.94 -52.83
CA MET A 1 10.11 8.38 -54.25
C MET A 1 9.27 9.63 -54.27
N SER A 2 9.93 10.79 -54.33
CA SER A 2 9.96 11.70 -55.49
C SER A 2 8.69 12.56 -55.52
N ALA A 3 8.71 13.74 -54.93
CA ALA A 3 9.18 15.02 -55.49
C ALA A 3 8.24 15.56 -56.57
N ARG A 4 8.03 16.90 -56.54
CA ARG A 4 7.33 17.81 -57.50
C ARG A 4 6.01 18.36 -56.95
N ASP A 5 5.72 19.67 -56.88
CA ASP A 5 6.24 20.84 -57.61
C ASP A 5 6.16 22.13 -56.78
N TYR A 6 7.21 22.96 -56.85
CA TYR A 6 7.17 24.39 -56.57
C TYR A 6 7.43 25.10 -57.89
N GLU A 7 6.42 25.78 -58.43
CA GLU A 7 6.58 26.74 -59.52
C GLU A 7 5.45 27.78 -59.41
N ILE A 8 5.78 28.99 -58.95
CA ILE A 8 5.05 30.19 -59.36
C ILE A 8 6.10 31.19 -59.84
N LEU A 9 6.30 31.16 -61.16
CA LEU A 9 7.00 32.17 -61.93
C LEU A 9 6.18 33.47 -61.98
N SER A 10 6.86 34.55 -61.60
CA SER A 10 6.88 35.86 -62.25
C SER A 10 5.83 36.14 -63.34
N GLY A 11 4.80 36.91 -62.98
CA GLY A 11 3.95 37.65 -63.91
C GLY A 11 4.06 39.15 -63.64
N SER A 12 4.83 39.83 -64.49
CA SER A 12 5.01 41.28 -64.49
C SER A 12 3.94 41.92 -65.39
N SER A 13 3.13 42.86 -64.89
CA SER A 13 2.55 43.92 -65.73
C SER A 13 2.07 45.13 -64.91
N LEU A 14 2.67 46.27 -65.26
CA LEU A 14 2.22 47.65 -65.12
C LEU A 14 0.86 47.91 -64.42
N GLY A 15 0.92 48.28 -63.15
CA GLY A 15 -0.13 49.06 -62.48
C GLY A 15 0.46 50.37 -61.97
N ARG A 16 0.49 51.40 -62.82
CA ARG A 16 0.80 52.78 -62.37
C ARG A 16 -0.23 53.18 -61.32
N ASN A 17 0.19 53.32 -60.08
CA ASN A 17 -0.61 53.94 -59.03
C ASN A 17 -0.70 55.44 -59.32
N CYS A 18 -1.71 55.86 -60.09
CA CYS A 18 -2.04 57.26 -60.28
C CYS A 18 -2.66 57.79 -58.98
N ILE A 19 -1.87 58.56 -58.20
CA ILE A 19 -2.39 59.36 -57.09
C ILE A 19 -3.36 60.40 -57.71
N PRO A 20 -4.61 60.53 -57.26
CA PRO A 20 -5.47 61.63 -57.68
C PRO A 20 -4.80 62.93 -57.24
N THR A 21 -4.38 63.77 -58.17
CA THR A 21 -3.93 65.13 -57.88
C THR A 21 -5.11 65.92 -57.32
N GLY A 22 -5.22 65.95 -55.99
CA GLY A 22 -6.13 66.85 -55.29
C GLY A 22 -5.82 68.29 -55.64
N GLN A 23 -6.86 69.11 -55.80
CA GLN A 23 -6.72 70.54 -56.10
C GLN A 23 -5.86 71.23 -55.04
N GLN A 24 -4.75 71.81 -55.48
CA GLN A 24 -3.88 72.61 -54.63
C GLN A 24 -4.57 73.95 -54.36
N LEU A 25 -4.93 74.21 -53.10
CA LEU A 25 -5.46 75.51 -52.69
C LEU A 25 -4.38 76.60 -52.93
N PRO A 26 -4.76 77.79 -53.45
CA PRO A 26 -3.80 78.85 -53.72
C PRO A 26 -3.12 79.30 -52.41
N ARG A 27 -1.80 79.13 -52.34
CA ARG A 27 -0.97 79.66 -51.24
C ARG A 27 -0.58 81.10 -51.55
N THR A 28 -0.77 82.00 -50.60
CA THR A 28 -0.17 83.33 -50.62
C THR A 28 1.35 83.21 -50.40
N PRO A 29 2.20 83.90 -51.18
CA PRO A 29 3.65 83.87 -50.95
C PRO A 29 3.99 84.63 -49.66
N LEU A 30 4.77 84.00 -48.79
CA LEU A 30 5.39 84.65 -47.63
C LEU A 30 6.60 85.47 -48.13
N SER A 31 6.53 86.79 -47.98
CA SER A 31 7.64 87.70 -48.24
C SER A 31 8.79 87.44 -47.25
N ASP A 32 9.98 87.22 -47.81
CA ASP A 32 11.33 87.27 -47.23
C ASP A 32 11.46 87.14 -45.70
N VAL A 33 11.49 85.89 -45.21
CA VAL A 33 12.04 85.57 -43.89
C VAL A 33 13.24 84.66 -44.07
N LYS A 34 14.42 85.28 -44.19
CA LYS A 34 15.72 84.61 -44.23
C LYS A 34 16.13 84.20 -42.80
N ARG A 35 15.55 83.11 -42.28
CA ARG A 35 16.06 82.47 -41.04
C ARG A 35 17.10 81.42 -41.44
N ARG A 36 18.38 81.77 -41.23
CA ARG A 36 19.48 80.79 -41.15
C ARG A 36 19.27 79.98 -39.88
N LEU A 37 19.16 78.66 -40.00
CA LEU A 37 19.37 77.75 -38.88
C LEU A 37 20.86 77.45 -38.84
N ASP A 38 21.56 78.02 -37.86
CA ASP A 38 22.89 77.56 -37.47
C ASP A 38 22.67 76.47 -36.42
N LEU A 39 23.18 75.27 -36.70
CA LEU A 39 23.19 74.13 -35.78
C LEU A 39 24.66 73.76 -35.61
N ASP A 40 25.27 74.22 -34.52
CA ASP A 40 26.51 73.66 -33.96
C ASP A 40 26.53 74.02 -32.46
N GLU A 41 26.52 73.02 -31.58
CA GLU A 41 27.62 72.76 -30.64
C GLU A 41 27.39 71.46 -29.84
N ASP A 42 28.52 70.77 -29.67
CA ASP A 42 28.74 69.46 -29.09
C ASP A 42 28.45 69.36 -27.58
N SER A 43 28.18 68.14 -27.11
CA SER A 43 28.84 67.63 -25.90
C SER A 43 28.76 66.10 -25.81
N ASP A 44 29.91 65.46 -25.96
CA ASP A 44 30.22 64.12 -25.44
C ASP A 44 30.07 64.10 -23.91
N GLU A 45 29.48 63.03 -23.36
CA GLU A 45 29.88 62.50 -22.04
C GLU A 45 29.49 61.02 -21.91
N SER A 46 30.50 60.20 -21.66
CA SER A 46 30.48 58.75 -21.40
C SER A 46 30.21 58.41 -19.92
N LEU A 47 30.09 57.10 -19.62
CA LEU A 47 30.13 56.40 -18.30
C LEU A 47 28.79 56.35 -17.52
N GLU A 48 28.28 55.26 -16.93
CA GLU A 48 28.76 53.91 -16.59
C GLU A 48 27.59 52.89 -16.49
N GLU A 49 27.87 51.61 -16.76
CA GLU A 49 27.13 50.45 -16.21
C GLU A 49 27.53 50.18 -14.75
N PRO A 50 26.70 49.45 -13.98
CA PRO A 50 27.29 48.53 -13.00
C PRO A 50 26.73 47.11 -13.09
N GLN A 51 27.64 46.15 -13.26
CA GLN A 51 27.43 44.73 -13.07
C GLN A 51 27.98 44.26 -11.71
N GLU A 52 27.16 43.45 -11.02
CA GLU A 52 27.45 42.36 -10.09
C GLU A 52 28.31 42.54 -8.81
N ASN A 53 27.77 42.01 -7.70
CA ASN A 53 28.54 41.24 -6.71
C ASN A 53 27.66 40.15 -6.07
N THR A 54 28.30 39.04 -5.73
CA THR A 54 27.78 37.68 -5.56
C THR A 54 27.51 37.26 -4.11
N ALA A 55 26.56 36.31 -3.98
CA ALA A 55 26.48 35.16 -3.06
C ALA A 55 26.48 35.34 -1.51
N THR A 56 25.48 34.77 -0.82
CA THR A 56 25.53 33.46 -0.11
C THR A 56 24.39 33.34 0.92
N GLY A 57 23.70 32.18 0.96
CA GLY A 57 23.30 31.56 2.24
C GLY A 57 21.83 31.62 2.67
N ALA A 58 21.18 30.45 2.66
CA ALA A 58 19.79 30.18 3.02
C ALA A 58 19.50 30.20 4.55
N ARG A 59 18.27 30.56 4.96
CA ARG A 59 17.28 29.63 5.56
C ARG A 59 15.97 30.30 5.99
N ASP A 60 14.93 29.49 5.87
CA ASP A 60 13.49 29.67 6.11
C ASP A 60 13.06 30.40 7.39
N GLN A 61 11.98 31.17 7.27
CA GLN A 61 10.87 31.04 8.21
C GLN A 61 9.55 31.52 7.58
N TYR A 62 8.65 30.55 7.42
CA TYR A 62 7.23 30.74 7.19
C TYR A 62 6.62 31.52 8.36
N ASN A 63 5.82 32.57 8.07
CA ASN A 63 4.47 32.65 8.61
C ASN A 63 3.66 33.79 8.00
N ASP A 64 2.40 33.42 7.78
CA ASP A 64 1.19 34.23 7.82
C ASP A 64 0.93 35.30 6.76
N LEU A 65 0.13 34.87 5.78
CA LEU A 65 -1.30 35.18 5.77
C LEU A 65 -1.62 36.56 6.36
N ASN A 66 -1.68 37.57 5.50
CA ASN A 66 -2.70 38.63 5.49
C ASN A 66 -2.33 39.65 4.41
N ARG A 67 -2.32 39.22 3.14
CA ARG A 67 -2.46 40.18 2.04
C ARG A 67 -3.95 40.36 1.82
N THR A 68 -4.51 41.20 2.67
CA THR A 68 -5.85 41.77 2.56
C THR A 68 -6.05 42.13 1.09
N LEU A 69 -6.96 41.41 0.43
CA LEU A 69 -7.54 41.82 -0.84
C LEU A 69 -8.21 43.16 -0.56
N ASP A 70 -7.52 44.23 -0.92
CA ASP A 70 -8.10 45.56 -1.00
C ASP A 70 -9.08 45.54 -2.17
N VAL A 71 -10.29 45.05 -1.88
CA VAL A 71 -11.45 45.16 -2.76
C VAL A 71 -11.76 46.64 -2.82
N SER A 72 -11.20 47.30 -3.82
CA SER A 72 -11.48 48.69 -4.10
C SER A 72 -12.98 48.85 -4.32
N THR A 73 -13.61 49.53 -3.38
CA THR A 73 -14.96 50.10 -3.42
C THR A 73 -15.27 50.66 -4.82
N PRO A 74 -16.48 50.44 -5.38
CA PRO A 74 -16.81 50.95 -6.70
C PRO A 74 -16.98 52.46 -6.59
N GLU A 75 -15.91 53.19 -6.88
CA GLU A 75 -15.97 54.62 -7.07
C GLU A 75 -16.85 54.89 -8.29
N LYS A 76 -18.10 55.29 -8.03
CA LYS A 76 -18.89 56.10 -8.94
C LYS A 76 -18.16 57.44 -9.14
N ARG A 77 -17.09 57.42 -9.93
CA ARG A 77 -16.38 58.60 -10.39
C ARG A 77 -16.80 58.86 -11.82
N THR A 78 -17.79 59.75 -11.94
CA THR A 78 -17.82 60.81 -12.95
C THR A 78 -17.19 60.43 -14.30
N GLU A 79 -17.99 59.75 -15.13
CA GLU A 79 -17.66 59.46 -16.54
C GLU A 79 -17.23 60.73 -17.32
N SER A 80 -17.70 61.90 -16.88
CA SER A 80 -17.50 63.20 -17.54
C SER A 80 -16.04 63.68 -17.68
N THR A 81 -15.12 63.33 -16.77
CA THR A 81 -13.77 63.96 -16.77
C THR A 81 -12.72 63.18 -17.60
N LEU A 82 -12.81 61.84 -17.63
CA LEU A 82 -12.00 61.01 -18.52
C LEU A 82 -12.46 61.12 -19.99
N GLU A 83 -13.74 61.44 -20.18
CA GLU A 83 -14.36 61.60 -21.49
C GLU A 83 -13.81 62.82 -22.24
N THR A 84 -13.55 63.94 -21.55
CA THR A 84 -13.02 65.16 -22.15
C THR A 84 -11.56 65.02 -22.62
N GLY A 85 -10.70 64.31 -21.87
CA GLY A 85 -9.27 64.18 -22.20
C GLY A 85 -8.99 63.45 -23.51
N TYR A 86 -9.75 62.39 -23.79
CA TYR A 86 -9.63 61.58 -25.00
C TYR A 86 -10.37 62.18 -26.21
N LEU A 87 -11.51 62.84 -25.97
CA LEU A 87 -12.19 63.64 -27.00
C LEU A 87 -11.27 64.77 -27.49
N ASN A 88 -10.57 65.42 -26.56
CA ASN A 88 -9.62 66.49 -26.85
C ASN A 88 -8.37 65.99 -27.58
N SER A 89 -7.98 64.72 -27.45
CA SER A 89 -6.83 64.16 -28.18
C SER A 89 -7.18 63.75 -29.61
N MET A 90 -8.33 63.11 -29.84
CA MET A 90 -8.76 62.70 -31.19
C MET A 90 -9.17 63.87 -32.08
N LEU A 91 -9.74 64.93 -31.49
CA LEU A 91 -10.18 66.14 -32.22
C LEU A 91 -9.13 67.26 -32.18
N LYS A 92 -7.92 66.97 -31.68
CA LYS A 92 -6.83 67.94 -31.57
C LYS A 92 -6.48 68.48 -32.96
N GLY A 93 -6.78 69.76 -33.20
CA GLY A 93 -6.52 70.43 -34.48
C GLY A 93 -7.76 70.73 -35.33
N MET A 94 -8.94 70.22 -34.97
CA MET A 94 -10.21 70.50 -35.67
C MET A 94 -10.92 71.74 -35.10
N LYS A 95 -10.32 72.92 -35.26
CA LYS A 95 -10.87 74.18 -34.72
C LYS A 95 -12.17 74.56 -35.43
N GLY A 96 -13.28 74.64 -34.68
CA GLY A 96 -14.60 75.03 -35.19
C GLY A 96 -15.52 73.85 -35.56
N TYR A 97 -15.06 72.61 -35.39
CA TYR A 97 -15.93 71.44 -35.51
C TYR A 97 -16.84 71.31 -34.29
N GLN A 98 -18.14 71.08 -34.52
CA GLN A 98 -19.11 70.80 -33.46
C GLN A 98 -19.52 69.34 -33.55
N LEU A 99 -19.27 68.59 -32.48
CA LEU A 99 -19.63 67.18 -32.37
C LEU A 99 -21.14 66.99 -32.57
N THR A 100 -21.50 66.12 -33.50
CA THR A 100 -22.88 65.66 -33.66
C THR A 100 -23.18 64.53 -32.68
N ALA A 101 -24.46 64.21 -32.46
CA ALA A 101 -24.85 63.07 -31.62
C ALA A 101 -24.26 61.75 -32.13
N GLY A 102 -24.18 61.56 -33.46
CA GLY A 102 -23.58 60.37 -34.07
C GLY A 102 -22.06 60.27 -33.83
N ASP A 103 -21.35 61.39 -33.79
CA ASP A 103 -19.91 61.40 -33.50
C ASP A 103 -19.62 60.96 -32.05
N LEU A 104 -20.47 61.37 -31.10
CA LEU A 104 -20.35 60.96 -29.70
C LEU A 104 -20.58 59.46 -29.53
N GLU A 105 -21.63 58.92 -30.16
CA GLU A 105 -21.92 57.48 -30.15
C GLU A 105 -20.78 56.67 -30.78
N PHE A 106 -20.20 57.15 -31.89
CA PHE A 106 -19.06 56.50 -32.53
C PHE A 106 -17.85 56.45 -31.60
N ILE A 107 -17.51 57.56 -30.95
CA ILE A 107 -16.36 57.65 -30.02
C ILE A 107 -16.59 56.77 -28.80
N MET A 108 -17.81 56.73 -28.27
CA MET A 108 -18.17 55.88 -27.15
C MET A 108 -18.04 54.39 -27.53
N LYS A 109 -18.62 54.00 -28.68
CA LYS A 109 -18.54 52.63 -29.20
C LYS A 109 -17.11 52.18 -29.47
N MET A 110 -16.26 53.04 -30.02
CA MET A 110 -14.84 52.73 -30.24
C MET A 110 -14.10 52.43 -28.94
N LYS A 111 -14.38 53.21 -27.87
CA LYS A 111 -13.79 52.96 -26.54
C LYS A 111 -14.31 51.66 -25.92
N GLU A 112 -15.59 51.38 -26.05
CA GLU A 112 -16.18 50.13 -25.59
C GLU A 112 -15.59 48.93 -26.32
N GLU A 113 -15.42 49.02 -27.64
CA GLU A 113 -14.80 47.96 -28.44
C GLU A 113 -13.33 47.74 -28.06
N GLU A 114 -12.56 48.79 -27.82
CA GLU A 114 -11.18 48.69 -27.33
C GLU A 114 -11.11 47.99 -25.96
N ARG A 115 -11.99 48.38 -25.03
CA ARG A 115 -12.10 47.74 -23.71
C ARG A 115 -12.52 46.28 -23.82
N LEU A 116 -13.47 45.96 -24.70
CA LEU A 116 -13.93 44.59 -24.93
C LEU A 116 -12.80 43.71 -25.47
N LYS A 117 -12.04 44.18 -26.47
CA LYS A 117 -10.87 43.46 -27.01
C LYS A 117 -9.82 43.22 -25.93
N LYS A 118 -9.58 44.20 -25.07
CA LYS A 118 -8.64 44.05 -23.94
C LYS A 118 -9.11 42.98 -22.95
N LEU A 119 -10.38 43.04 -22.52
CA LEU A 119 -10.97 42.07 -21.60
C LEU A 119 -11.01 40.65 -22.20
N GLU A 120 -11.29 40.52 -23.50
CA GLU A 120 -11.26 39.24 -24.21
C GLU A 120 -9.85 38.64 -24.22
N GLY A 121 -8.83 39.47 -24.43
CA GLY A 121 -7.43 39.07 -24.33
C GLY A 121 -7.04 38.60 -22.92
N GLU A 122 -7.40 39.37 -21.89
CA GLU A 122 -7.14 39.01 -20.48
C GLU A 122 -7.85 37.71 -20.09
N LEU A 123 -9.09 37.52 -20.54
CA LEU A 123 -9.86 36.28 -20.30
C LEU A 123 -9.15 35.06 -20.91
N GLU A 124 -8.65 35.18 -22.13
CA GLU A 124 -7.93 34.10 -22.81
C GLU A 124 -6.59 33.79 -22.14
N GLU A 125 -5.87 34.83 -21.67
CA GLU A 125 -4.63 34.67 -20.91
C GLU A 125 -4.88 33.95 -19.57
N VAL A 126 -5.94 34.33 -18.84
CA VAL A 126 -6.32 33.67 -17.58
C VAL A 126 -6.71 32.22 -17.83
N ARG A 127 -7.48 31.92 -18.88
CA ARG A 127 -7.84 30.54 -19.25
C ARG A 127 -6.61 29.69 -19.56
N ARG A 128 -5.68 30.22 -20.35
CA ARG A 128 -4.43 29.54 -20.69
C ARG A 128 -3.57 29.30 -19.45
N SER A 129 -3.51 30.27 -18.56
CA SER A 129 -2.75 30.18 -17.31
C SER A 129 -3.36 29.13 -16.38
N LEU A 130 -4.68 29.15 -16.21
CA LEU A 130 -5.41 28.15 -15.44
C LEU A 130 -5.16 26.74 -15.98
N GLN A 131 -5.26 26.54 -17.30
CA GLN A 131 -5.00 25.22 -17.89
C GLN A 131 -3.59 24.73 -17.61
N LYS A 132 -2.58 25.60 -17.76
CA LYS A 132 -1.18 25.25 -17.46
C LYS A 132 -0.99 24.87 -15.99
N GLU A 133 -1.58 25.65 -15.08
CA GLU A 133 -1.50 25.40 -13.64
C GLU A 133 -2.20 24.11 -13.25
N THR A 134 -3.38 23.83 -13.80
CA THR A 134 -4.09 22.55 -13.60
C THR A 134 -3.24 21.37 -14.02
N MET A 135 -2.63 21.41 -15.21
CA MET A 135 -1.75 20.34 -15.69
C MET A 135 -0.51 20.17 -14.78
N ALA A 136 0.08 21.29 -14.32
CA ALA A 136 1.22 21.25 -13.40
C ALA A 136 0.84 20.66 -12.03
N PHE A 137 -0.34 21.02 -11.52
CA PHE A 137 -0.88 20.50 -10.26
C PHE A 137 -1.15 18.99 -10.36
N GLU A 138 -1.77 18.52 -11.44
CA GLU A 138 -2.00 17.09 -11.70
C GLU A 138 -0.67 16.32 -11.75
N GLN A 139 0.35 16.86 -12.43
CA GLN A 139 1.68 16.28 -12.47
C GLN A 139 2.32 16.22 -11.08
N ALA A 140 2.18 17.27 -10.28
CA ALA A 140 2.67 17.30 -8.91
C ALA A 140 1.97 16.26 -8.03
N CYS A 141 0.65 16.08 -8.19
CA CYS A 141 -0.11 15.04 -7.50
C CYS A 141 0.38 13.64 -7.89
N ALA A 142 0.53 13.37 -9.19
CA ALA A 142 1.05 12.08 -9.66
C ALA A 142 2.47 11.80 -9.13
N SER A 143 3.34 12.81 -9.12
CA SER A 143 4.69 12.71 -8.55
C SER A 143 4.67 12.40 -7.05
N ARG A 144 3.80 13.08 -6.29
CA ARG A 144 3.61 12.83 -4.86
C ARG A 144 3.09 11.41 -4.61
N ASP A 145 2.09 10.98 -5.37
CA ASP A 145 1.49 9.65 -5.19
C ASP A 145 2.51 8.55 -5.49
N MET A 146 3.38 8.75 -6.49
CA MET A 146 4.53 7.87 -6.75
C MET A 146 5.52 7.87 -5.58
N ALA A 147 5.90 9.04 -5.07
CA ALA A 147 6.82 9.14 -3.94
C ALA A 147 6.25 8.46 -2.67
N GLN A 148 4.95 8.62 -2.42
CA GLN A 148 4.27 7.97 -1.30
C GLN A 148 4.22 6.44 -1.48
N ALA A 149 3.97 5.96 -2.70
CA ALA A 149 3.99 4.54 -3.00
C ALA A 149 5.38 3.92 -2.77
N GLU A 150 6.47 4.62 -3.12
CA GLU A 150 7.84 4.17 -2.80
C GLU A 150 8.12 4.20 -1.30
N LEU A 151 7.67 5.25 -0.59
CA LEU A 151 7.81 5.34 0.86
C LEU A 151 7.10 4.18 1.58
N ASN A 152 5.93 3.78 1.10
CA ASN A 152 5.16 2.66 1.64
C ASN A 152 5.82 1.28 1.42
N LYS A 153 6.86 1.17 0.58
CA LYS A 153 7.66 -0.06 0.43
C LYS A 153 8.77 -0.17 1.49
N LEU A 154 9.13 0.95 2.11
CA LEU A 154 10.13 0.96 3.16
C LEU A 154 9.48 0.50 4.48
N PRO A 155 10.24 -0.17 5.36
CA PRO A 155 9.76 -0.51 6.69
C PRO A 155 9.32 0.75 7.44
N SER A 156 8.33 0.59 8.32
CA SER A 156 7.93 1.68 9.21
C SER A 156 9.06 2.02 10.19
N CYS A 157 9.00 3.23 10.78
CA CYS A 157 9.99 3.65 11.77
C CYS A 157 9.98 2.73 13.01
N GLU A 158 8.80 2.30 13.48
CA GLU A 158 8.64 1.26 14.49
C GLU A 158 9.36 -0.04 14.11
N GLU A 159 9.09 -0.59 12.92
CA GLU A 159 9.73 -1.84 12.46
C GLU A 159 11.25 -1.72 12.42
N LEU A 160 11.74 -0.58 11.95
CA LEU A 160 13.18 -0.30 11.87
C LEU A 160 13.80 -0.18 13.28
N THR A 161 13.08 0.41 14.22
CA THR A 161 13.48 0.54 15.63
C THR A 161 13.51 -0.82 16.32
N GLU A 162 12.50 -1.66 16.09
CA GLU A 162 12.46 -3.04 16.60
C GLU A 162 13.62 -3.87 16.04
N CYS A 163 13.86 -3.78 14.73
CA CYS A 163 15.01 -4.42 14.08
C CYS A 163 16.32 -3.98 14.71
N ALA A 164 16.46 -2.67 14.96
CA ALA A 164 17.65 -2.11 15.59
C ALA A 164 17.89 -2.67 16.99
N GLN A 165 16.85 -2.67 17.83
CA GLN A 165 16.93 -3.22 19.17
C GLN A 165 17.29 -4.71 19.16
N VAL A 166 16.71 -5.52 18.25
CA VAL A 166 17.02 -6.95 18.15
C VAL A 166 18.49 -7.16 17.78
N VAL A 167 18.97 -6.49 16.73
CA VAL A 167 20.37 -6.61 16.29
C VAL A 167 21.34 -6.17 17.39
N LEU A 168 21.05 -5.06 18.06
CA LEU A 168 21.88 -4.53 19.14
C LEU A 168 21.86 -5.46 20.37
N LYS A 169 20.70 -5.99 20.78
CA LYS A 169 20.60 -6.96 21.87
C LYS A 169 21.35 -8.26 21.57
N MET A 170 21.34 -8.72 20.32
CA MET A 170 22.10 -9.90 19.90
C MET A 170 23.61 -9.68 19.91
N THR A 171 24.06 -8.52 19.41
CA THR A 171 25.49 -8.25 19.20
C THR A 171 26.16 -7.51 20.36
N SER A 172 25.38 -6.93 21.26
CA SER A 172 25.84 -6.19 22.44
C SER A 172 24.84 -6.35 23.61
N PRO A 173 24.70 -7.57 24.17
CA PRO A 173 23.69 -7.86 25.20
C PRO A 173 23.84 -7.07 26.51
N SER A 174 25.03 -6.51 26.76
CA SER A 174 25.35 -5.78 27.99
C SER A 174 24.96 -4.30 27.95
N ALA A 175 24.56 -3.78 26.80
CA ALA A 175 24.17 -2.39 26.65
C ALA A 175 22.65 -2.24 26.76
N GLU A 176 22.20 -1.21 27.48
CA GLU A 176 20.80 -0.91 27.71
C GLU A 176 20.29 0.02 26.60
N PHE A 177 19.30 -0.45 25.84
CA PHE A 177 18.81 0.22 24.61
C PHE A 177 17.35 0.70 24.72
N MET A 178 16.72 0.57 25.90
CA MET A 178 15.27 0.77 26.04
C MET A 178 14.82 2.24 25.97
N ASP A 179 15.74 3.18 26.24
CA ASP A 179 15.43 4.61 26.33
C ASP A 179 15.96 5.44 25.15
N LEU A 180 16.54 4.78 24.14
CA LEU A 180 17.12 5.45 22.97
C LEU A 180 16.05 5.71 21.92
N ASP A 181 16.10 6.89 21.30
CA ASP A 181 15.26 7.19 20.15
C ASP A 181 15.69 6.39 18.90
N ALA A 182 14.80 6.28 17.92
CA ALA A 182 15.04 5.53 16.69
C ALA A 182 16.33 5.97 15.98
N LYS A 183 16.60 7.28 16.00
CA LYS A 183 17.78 7.87 15.36
C LYS A 183 19.07 7.45 16.05
N ALA A 184 19.14 7.49 17.38
CA ALA A 184 20.30 7.05 18.14
C ALA A 184 20.53 5.54 17.99
N LEU A 185 19.46 4.74 18.04
CA LEU A 185 19.56 3.29 17.82
C LEU A 185 20.17 2.96 16.45
N LEU A 186 19.68 3.61 15.39
CA LEU A 186 20.20 3.41 14.04
C LEU A 186 21.63 3.91 13.86
N ALA A 187 22.01 5.00 14.54
CA ALA A 187 23.38 5.49 14.54
C ALA A 187 24.36 4.54 15.23
N MET A 188 23.91 3.84 16.28
CA MET A 188 24.71 2.85 16.99
C MET A 188 24.84 1.52 16.23
N MET A 189 23.89 1.22 15.34
CA MET A 189 23.95 0.02 14.52
C MET A 189 25.05 0.12 13.47
N MET A 190 26.00 -0.80 13.56
CA MET A 190 27.02 -1.00 12.55
C MET A 190 26.58 -2.06 11.54
N LYS A 191 26.99 -1.90 10.28
CA LYS A 191 26.69 -2.85 9.20
C LYS A 191 27.16 -4.27 9.54
N GLU A 192 28.29 -4.39 10.22
CA GLU A 192 28.89 -5.66 10.65
C GLU A 192 28.04 -6.35 11.72
N GLN A 193 27.38 -5.59 12.60
CA GLN A 193 26.45 -6.14 13.58
C GLN A 193 25.22 -6.74 12.87
N VAL A 194 24.66 -6.01 11.91
CA VAL A 194 23.53 -6.49 11.08
C VAL A 194 23.89 -7.77 10.34
N GLN A 195 25.06 -7.78 9.68
CA GLN A 195 25.51 -8.94 8.92
C GLN A 195 25.69 -10.17 9.83
N ARG A 196 26.34 -10.00 10.98
CA ARG A 196 26.50 -11.09 11.95
C ARG A 196 25.17 -11.62 12.46
N ALA A 197 24.23 -10.74 12.83
CA ALA A 197 22.92 -11.15 13.31
C ALA A 197 22.14 -11.93 12.23
N MET A 198 22.21 -11.49 10.97
CA MET A 198 21.60 -12.21 9.84
C MET A 198 22.22 -13.60 9.63
N ASP A 199 23.55 -13.70 9.65
CA ASP A 199 24.24 -14.97 9.44
C ASP A 199 23.96 -15.95 10.59
N GLU A 200 23.96 -15.49 11.84
CA GLU A 200 23.58 -16.28 13.00
C GLU A 200 22.14 -16.81 12.86
N LYS A 201 21.17 -15.94 12.57
CA LYS A 201 19.76 -16.35 12.37
C LYS A 201 19.58 -17.30 11.19
N ARG A 202 20.30 -17.08 10.08
CA ARG A 202 20.29 -17.99 8.92
C ARG A 202 20.81 -19.37 9.29
N THR A 203 21.89 -19.46 10.06
CA THR A 203 22.44 -20.74 10.51
C THR A 203 21.51 -21.45 11.50
N GLU A 204 20.91 -20.72 12.44
CA GLU A 204 19.93 -21.23 13.41
C GLU A 204 18.70 -21.83 12.68
N LEU A 205 18.13 -21.09 11.72
CA LEU A 205 17.02 -21.58 10.88
C LEU A 205 17.40 -22.84 10.12
N SER A 206 18.56 -22.85 9.47
CA SER A 206 19.06 -24.02 8.73
C SER A 206 19.23 -25.24 9.63
N GLN A 207 19.65 -25.05 10.89
CA GLN A 207 19.75 -26.13 11.87
C GLN A 207 18.37 -26.63 12.31
N MET A 208 17.43 -25.73 12.60
CA MET A 208 16.05 -26.10 12.94
C MET A 208 15.37 -26.87 11.81
N GLU A 209 15.52 -26.45 10.56
CA GLU A 209 14.98 -27.15 9.39
C GLU A 209 15.53 -28.58 9.27
N LYS A 210 16.84 -28.77 9.45
CA LYS A 210 17.47 -30.11 9.46
C LYS A 210 16.90 -30.98 10.58
N MET A 211 16.73 -30.43 11.79
CA MET A 211 16.13 -31.15 12.91
C MET A 211 14.68 -31.52 12.64
N LEU A 212 13.88 -30.62 12.06
CA LEU A 212 12.49 -30.87 11.68
C LEU A 212 12.40 -31.96 10.60
N ALA A 213 13.24 -31.92 9.58
CA ALA A 213 13.29 -32.95 8.54
C ALA A 213 13.65 -34.33 9.11
N LYS A 214 14.64 -34.39 10.01
CA LYS A 214 15.01 -35.63 10.71
C LYS A 214 13.87 -36.15 11.58
N LYS A 215 13.22 -35.28 12.36
CA LYS A 215 12.09 -35.63 13.22
C LYS A 215 10.92 -36.18 12.39
N ARG A 216 10.58 -35.53 11.28
CA ARG A 216 9.56 -36.00 10.33
C ARG A 216 9.91 -37.38 9.75
N LYS A 217 11.15 -37.60 9.31
CA LYS A 217 11.62 -38.89 8.77
C LYS A 217 11.56 -40.02 9.80
N ASN A 218 11.86 -39.73 11.06
CA ASN A 218 11.78 -40.73 12.13
C ASN A 218 10.32 -41.03 12.49
N ALA A 219 9.47 -40.01 12.56
CA ALA A 219 8.04 -40.18 12.82
C ALA A 219 7.36 -41.05 11.76
N THR A 220 7.70 -40.90 10.47
CA THR A 220 7.14 -41.75 9.41
C THR A 220 7.60 -43.20 9.49
N LYS A 221 8.86 -43.45 9.89
CA LYS A 221 9.38 -44.80 10.11
C LYS A 221 8.66 -45.50 11.27
N GLU A 222 8.50 -44.81 12.41
CA GLU A 222 7.78 -45.36 13.56
C GLU A 222 6.30 -45.59 13.23
N ARG A 223 5.65 -44.65 12.52
CA ARG A 223 4.27 -44.85 12.05
C ARG A 223 4.15 -46.11 11.19
N ARG A 224 5.05 -46.30 10.22
CA ARG A 224 5.07 -47.49 9.35
C ARG A 224 5.33 -48.78 10.15
N ARG A 225 6.16 -48.73 11.19
CA ARG A 225 6.42 -49.87 12.08
C ARG A 225 5.16 -50.25 12.84
N LEU A 226 4.50 -49.28 13.46
CA LEU A 226 3.26 -49.49 14.21
C LEU A 226 2.15 -50.00 13.29
N GLU A 227 2.02 -49.46 12.08
CA GLU A 227 1.04 -49.91 11.09
C GLU A 227 1.23 -51.39 10.70
N LYS A 228 2.48 -51.84 10.54
CA LYS A 228 2.78 -53.27 10.33
C LYS A 228 2.38 -54.12 11.53
N GLN A 229 2.65 -53.66 12.76
CA GLN A 229 2.27 -54.38 13.99
C GLN A 229 0.74 -54.49 14.11
N ILE A 230 0.03 -53.41 13.81
CA ILE A 230 -1.44 -53.40 13.77
C ILE A 230 -1.96 -54.44 12.76
N ALA A 231 -1.42 -54.44 11.54
CA ALA A 231 -1.83 -55.42 10.53
C ALA A 231 -1.56 -56.87 10.95
N THR A 232 -0.42 -57.15 11.59
CA THR A 232 -0.10 -58.49 12.09
C THR A 232 -1.03 -58.95 13.21
N GLU A 233 -1.34 -58.07 14.17
CA GLU A 233 -2.25 -58.40 15.26
C GLU A 233 -3.70 -58.55 14.77
N GLN A 234 -4.13 -57.73 13.80
CA GLN A 234 -5.43 -57.90 13.15
C GLN A 234 -5.57 -59.28 12.49
N LEU A 235 -4.53 -59.76 11.79
CA LEU A 235 -4.54 -61.07 11.16
C LEU A 235 -4.54 -62.22 12.19
N LYS A 236 -3.85 -62.04 13.31
CA LYS A 236 -3.88 -62.97 14.44
C LYS A 236 -5.27 -63.05 15.07
N ILE A 237 -5.93 -61.90 15.28
CA ILE A 237 -7.31 -61.84 15.76
C ILE A 237 -8.24 -62.58 14.81
N GLN A 238 -8.16 -62.34 13.50
CA GLN A 238 -8.98 -63.05 12.51
C GLN A 238 -8.77 -64.56 12.55
N ARG A 239 -7.52 -65.03 12.68
CA ARG A 239 -7.22 -66.46 12.82
C ARG A 239 -7.86 -67.05 14.09
N LEU A 240 -7.71 -66.37 15.22
CA LEU A 240 -8.30 -66.82 16.49
C LEU A 240 -9.83 -66.83 16.42
N MET A 241 -10.45 -65.85 15.76
CA MET A 241 -11.89 -65.84 15.52
C MET A 241 -12.35 -67.03 14.68
N PHE A 242 -11.59 -67.42 13.66
CA PHE A 242 -11.87 -68.61 12.86
C PHE A 242 -11.80 -69.89 13.72
N GLN A 243 -10.71 -70.06 14.48
CA GLN A 243 -10.54 -71.21 15.38
C GLN A 243 -11.64 -71.29 16.46
N LEU A 244 -12.04 -70.16 17.04
CA LEU A 244 -13.16 -70.12 17.99
C LEU A 244 -14.49 -70.53 17.35
N SER A 245 -14.69 -70.21 16.07
CA SER A 245 -15.90 -70.57 15.34
C SER A 245 -15.92 -72.06 15.02
N ASP A 246 -14.79 -72.62 14.59
CA ASP A 246 -14.63 -74.07 14.37
C ASP A 246 -14.90 -74.86 15.65
N LEU A 247 -14.23 -74.51 16.75
CA LEU A 247 -14.43 -75.16 18.06
C LEU A 247 -15.87 -75.04 18.56
N LYS A 248 -16.53 -73.90 18.33
CA LYS A 248 -17.93 -73.71 18.68
C LYS A 248 -18.85 -74.63 17.86
N SER A 249 -18.54 -74.85 16.58
CA SER A 249 -19.28 -75.79 15.73
C SER A 249 -19.03 -77.24 16.15
N GLU A 250 -17.79 -77.61 16.45
CA GLU A 250 -17.43 -78.95 16.94
C GLU A 250 -18.15 -79.27 18.25
N LEU A 251 -18.15 -78.32 19.20
CA LEU A 251 -18.86 -78.46 20.46
C LEU A 251 -20.37 -78.66 20.25
N ALA A 252 -20.99 -77.88 19.35
CA ALA A 252 -22.41 -78.02 19.03
C ALA A 252 -22.74 -79.39 18.38
N GLN A 253 -21.85 -79.90 17.52
CA GLN A 253 -22.02 -81.24 16.92
C GLN A 253 -21.87 -82.35 17.97
N GLU A 254 -20.93 -82.22 18.90
CA GLU A 254 -20.74 -83.18 19.98
C GLU A 254 -21.93 -83.17 20.97
N GLU A 255 -22.46 -81.99 21.29
CA GLU A 255 -23.70 -81.83 22.07
C GLU A 255 -24.89 -82.52 21.36
N GLU A 256 -25.08 -82.32 20.06
CA GLU A 256 -26.14 -82.99 19.29
C GLU A 256 -25.95 -84.51 19.26
N ALA A 257 -24.71 -85.00 19.07
CA ALA A 257 -24.40 -86.43 19.09
C ALA A 257 -24.66 -87.05 20.47
N TYR A 258 -24.35 -86.33 21.55
CA TYR A 258 -24.58 -86.77 22.92
C TYR A 258 -26.07 -86.89 23.22
N GLU A 259 -26.87 -85.88 22.86
CA GLU A 259 -28.33 -85.90 22.97
C GLU A 259 -28.94 -87.08 22.17
N ALA A 260 -28.46 -87.31 20.95
CA ALA A 260 -28.89 -88.44 20.13
C ALA A 260 -28.56 -89.80 20.78
N LEU A 261 -27.38 -89.93 21.41
CA LEU A 261 -26.98 -91.14 22.13
C LEU A 261 -27.82 -91.34 23.40
N GLU A 262 -28.12 -90.27 24.13
CA GLU A 262 -28.97 -90.31 25.31
C GLU A 262 -30.40 -90.78 24.96
N VAL A 263 -30.96 -90.30 23.84
CA VAL A 263 -32.23 -90.79 23.29
C VAL A 263 -32.14 -92.28 22.92
N GLN A 264 -31.01 -92.75 22.36
CA GLN A 264 -30.78 -94.17 22.06
C GLN A 264 -30.66 -95.06 23.31
N ILE A 265 -30.01 -94.59 24.37
CA ILE A 265 -29.86 -95.33 25.63
C ILE A 265 -31.23 -95.43 26.33
N LYS A 266 -32.00 -94.35 26.36
CA LYS A 266 -33.36 -94.33 26.91
C LYS A 266 -34.32 -95.26 26.14
N THR A 267 -34.11 -95.46 24.84
CA THR A 267 -34.91 -96.39 24.02
C THR A 267 -34.45 -97.85 24.08
N LYS A 268 -33.18 -98.13 24.40
CA LYS A 268 -32.62 -99.50 24.54
C LYS A 268 -32.65 -100.07 25.97
N GLY A 269 -32.86 -99.22 26.98
CA GLY A 269 -32.87 -99.58 28.40
C GLY A 269 -34.21 -100.07 28.96
N VAL A 270 -34.82 -101.13 28.40
CA VAL A 270 -35.82 -101.93 29.12
C VAL A 270 -35.46 -103.41 29.04
N LYS A 271 -34.55 -103.85 29.93
CA LYS A 271 -34.64 -105.15 30.62
C LYS A 271 -33.62 -105.24 31.77
N HIS A 272 -34.11 -105.78 32.89
CA HIS A 272 -33.46 -106.24 34.11
C HIS A 272 -33.09 -105.28 35.27
N ARG A 273 -34.10 -105.02 36.13
CA ARG A 273 -34.32 -105.64 37.47
C ARG A 273 -33.10 -105.78 38.41
N GLY A 274 -33.14 -105.09 39.57
CA GLY A 274 -32.86 -105.74 40.87
C GLY A 274 -32.05 -105.00 41.96
N LYS A 275 -32.79 -104.33 42.87
CA LYS A 275 -32.60 -104.25 44.34
C LYS A 275 -31.29 -103.68 44.96
N GLY A 276 -31.36 -102.42 45.38
CA GLY A 276 -31.66 -102.02 46.77
C GLY A 276 -30.53 -101.94 47.82
N ARG A 277 -30.36 -100.77 48.44
CA ARG A 277 -30.52 -100.55 49.90
C ARG A 277 -30.44 -99.06 50.28
N LYS A 278 -31.20 -98.73 51.33
CA LYS A 278 -31.47 -97.40 51.89
C LYS A 278 -30.30 -96.87 52.76
N GLY A 279 -30.10 -95.56 52.72
CA GLY A 279 -29.46 -94.73 53.74
C GLY A 279 -29.78 -93.26 53.47
N LYS A 280 -30.33 -92.54 54.45
CA LYS A 280 -30.80 -91.15 54.44
C LYS A 280 -30.46 -90.58 55.85
N PRO A 281 -30.54 -89.26 56.12
CA PRO A 281 -29.80 -88.12 55.56
C PRO A 281 -29.09 -87.30 56.67
N THR A 282 -28.21 -86.35 56.33
CA THR A 282 -27.87 -85.26 57.27
C THR A 282 -27.56 -83.97 56.50
N GLU A 283 -28.42 -82.98 56.79
CA GLU A 283 -28.25 -81.52 56.85
C GLU A 283 -27.61 -80.71 55.69
N LYS A 284 -28.44 -79.84 55.11
CA LYS A 284 -28.10 -78.54 54.51
C LYS A 284 -28.16 -77.44 55.62
N PRO A 285 -28.19 -76.13 55.29
CA PRO A 285 -27.10 -75.24 54.88
C PRO A 285 -26.98 -74.07 55.89
N GLN A 286 -25.91 -73.26 55.83
CA GLN A 286 -25.95 -71.94 56.47
C GLN A 286 -25.70 -70.83 55.44
N ASP A 287 -26.80 -70.15 55.19
CA ASP A 287 -26.96 -68.86 54.55
C ASP A 287 -26.80 -67.77 55.63
N ALA A 288 -26.10 -66.69 55.32
CA ALA A 288 -26.04 -65.51 56.16
C ALA A 288 -25.93 -64.27 55.27
N THR A 289 -27.10 -63.83 54.81
CA THR A 289 -27.44 -62.44 54.49
C THR A 289 -26.93 -61.50 55.58
N ASN A 290 -26.31 -60.38 55.19
CA ASN A 290 -26.50 -59.05 55.81
C ASN A 290 -25.80 -57.94 54.98
N HIS A 291 -26.61 -57.22 54.21
CA HIS A 291 -26.44 -55.78 53.93
C HIS A 291 -26.95 -55.00 55.17
N PRO A 292 -26.55 -53.72 55.46
CA PRO A 292 -26.56 -52.63 54.47
C PRO A 292 -25.49 -51.51 54.64
N VAL A 293 -25.66 -50.49 53.78
CA VAL A 293 -25.26 -49.08 53.88
C VAL A 293 -24.13 -48.65 52.94
N ALA A 294 -24.56 -47.99 51.86
CA ALA A 294 -23.78 -47.07 51.05
C ALA A 294 -23.44 -45.79 51.85
N PRO A 295 -22.40 -45.04 51.45
CA PRO A 295 -22.74 -43.88 50.63
C PRO A 295 -21.86 -43.71 49.39
N ALA A 296 -22.48 -43.01 48.45
CA ALA A 296 -21.95 -42.54 47.19
C ALA A 296 -20.71 -41.63 47.36
N GLY A 297 -19.88 -41.60 46.31
CA GLY A 297 -18.83 -40.59 46.16
C GLY A 297 -17.80 -41.00 45.13
N ALA A 298 -18.09 -40.70 43.87
CA ALA A 298 -17.21 -40.82 42.71
C ALA A 298 -15.91 -40.02 42.87
N GLY A 299 -14.86 -40.43 42.14
CA GLY A 299 -13.74 -39.55 41.79
C GLY A 299 -12.37 -40.23 41.81
N GLU A 300 -12.04 -40.88 40.70
CA GLU A 300 -10.76 -40.85 39.97
C GLU A 300 -9.59 -40.13 40.67
N GLU A 301 -8.42 -40.77 40.82
CA GLU A 301 -7.40 -40.88 39.77
C GLU A 301 -6.13 -41.56 40.32
N ALA A 302 -5.44 -42.28 39.45
CA ALA A 302 -4.41 -43.24 39.79
C ALA A 302 -3.07 -42.61 40.21
N GLN A 303 -2.49 -43.15 41.28
CA GLN A 303 -1.06 -43.08 41.57
C GLN A 303 -0.37 -44.29 40.95
N ASN A 304 0.71 -44.06 40.19
CA ASN A 304 1.98 -44.82 40.23
C ASN A 304 2.96 -44.21 39.20
N VAL A 305 4.03 -43.50 39.59
CA VAL A 305 5.31 -43.96 40.18
C VAL A 305 6.23 -44.65 39.17
N GLY A 306 7.44 -44.08 39.01
CA GLY A 306 8.64 -44.69 38.42
C GLY A 306 8.91 -44.22 36.98
N LEU A 307 10.01 -43.54 36.64
CA LEU A 307 11.37 -44.04 36.84
C LEU A 307 12.38 -42.88 36.75
N ARG A 308 13.16 -42.68 37.82
CA ARG A 308 14.37 -41.85 37.82
C ARG A 308 15.47 -42.55 37.03
N ARG A 309 16.12 -41.86 36.08
CA ARG A 309 17.52 -42.15 35.72
C ARG A 309 18.29 -40.87 35.45
N SER A 310 19.08 -40.49 36.46
CA SER A 310 20.23 -39.60 36.34
C SER A 310 21.24 -40.14 35.33
N LYS A 311 21.80 -39.27 34.49
CA LYS A 311 23.14 -39.45 33.92
C LYS A 311 23.91 -38.13 33.99
N ARG A 312 25.00 -38.18 34.78
CA ARG A 312 26.11 -37.22 34.76
C ARG A 312 26.76 -37.25 33.38
N ILE A 313 27.11 -36.09 32.84
CA ILE A 313 28.16 -35.98 31.84
C ILE A 313 29.31 -35.26 32.52
N ALA A 314 30.45 -35.93 32.55
CA ALA A 314 31.71 -35.44 33.07
C ALA A 314 32.36 -34.53 32.03
N SER A 315 32.84 -33.38 32.49
CA SER A 315 33.76 -32.52 31.78
C SER A 315 35.17 -33.11 31.83
N ARG A 316 35.84 -33.23 30.69
CA ARG A 316 37.30 -33.28 30.51
C ARG A 316 37.57 -32.68 29.14
N SER A 317 38.17 -31.49 29.10
CA SER A 317 39.61 -31.20 29.07
C SER A 317 40.05 -30.97 27.63
#